data_AF-A0A848U263-F1
#
_entry.id   AF-A0A848U263-F1
#
_cell.length_a   1.000
_cell.length_b   1.000
_cell.length_c   1.000
_cell.angle_alpha   90.00
_cell.angle_beta   90.00
_cell.angle_gamma   90.00
#
_symmetry.space_group_name_H-M   'P 1'
#
loop_
_entity.id
_entity.type
_entity.pdbx_description
1 polymer ?
#
loop_
_entity_poly.entity_id
_entity_poly.type
_entity_poly.pdbx_seq_one_letter_code
_entity_poly.pdbx_strand_id
1 'polypeptide(L)'
;PNGEAEVVTINLRQVGSIKKLKWDIDFADVLIKGRASKGNIVTKYSVKRIELKEKGVSTLKPRKIWFDDVVRRLNVDGRGELLGEFRGDDLLMVVNQKGVAKTFLPTMTSRFDDDMIVLEKWNPNKPLSAIYWDGAKERFYVKRFLIEQGNREDLFISEHAKSYLELVSTDWRPIVELEFPKPRGKDAKPNLSVDIENFIAIKGIKALGNQLTSEKVKNINLMDPLPYEEPEEQEASDIEVVDEEDLSSQTANAPSKKTENVKDTENDDEGQITLF
;
A
#
# COMPACT_ATOMS: atom_id res chain seq x y z
N PRO A 1 16.55 -14.63 -11.40
CA PRO A 1 15.48 -15.64 -11.19
C PRO A 1 14.29 -14.91 -10.57
N ASN A 2 13.12 -14.96 -11.20
CA ASN A 2 11.93 -14.34 -10.62
C ASN A 2 11.42 -15.32 -9.55
N GLY A 3 11.41 -14.88 -8.29
CA GLY A 3 10.96 -15.65 -7.13
C GLY A 3 9.50 -15.36 -6.77
N GLU A 4 8.69 -14.99 -7.76
CA GLU A 4 7.28 -14.64 -7.59
C GLU A 4 6.43 -15.93 -7.71
N ALA A 5 5.60 -16.20 -6.71
CA ALA A 5 4.70 -17.35 -6.65
C ALA A 5 3.27 -16.94 -7.02
N GLU A 6 3.05 -16.53 -8.28
CA GLU A 6 1.72 -16.11 -8.73
C GLU A 6 0.80 -17.32 -8.93
N VAL A 7 -0.47 -17.17 -8.54
CA VAL A 7 -1.51 -18.16 -8.84
C VAL A 7 -2.31 -17.68 -10.04
N VAL A 8 -2.35 -18.47 -11.10
CA VAL A 8 -3.09 -18.17 -12.33
C VAL A 8 -4.18 -19.20 -12.60
N THR A 9 -5.37 -18.72 -12.92
CA THR A 9 -6.49 -19.55 -13.35
C THR A 9 -6.46 -19.74 -14.87
N ILE A 10 -6.46 -20.99 -15.31
CA ILE A 10 -6.48 -21.37 -16.72
C ILE A 10 -7.88 -21.81 -17.11
N ASN A 11 -8.45 -21.13 -18.10
CA ASN A 11 -9.73 -21.48 -18.70
C ASN A 11 -9.48 -22.05 -20.11
N LEU A 12 -9.88 -23.31 -20.35
CA LEU A 12 -9.78 -23.95 -21.66
C LEU A 12 -11.02 -23.70 -22.53
N ARG A 13 -10.87 -23.87 -23.85
CA ARG A 13 -12.03 -23.99 -24.75
C ARG A 13 -12.67 -25.36 -24.58
N GLN A 14 -13.99 -25.40 -24.59
CA GLN A 14 -14.73 -26.64 -24.45
C GLN A 14 -14.60 -27.49 -25.72
N VAL A 15 -14.03 -28.68 -25.56
CA VAL A 15 -13.92 -29.72 -26.60
C VAL A 15 -14.28 -31.04 -25.92
N GLY A 16 -15.01 -31.92 -26.60
CA GLY A 16 -15.65 -33.09 -25.99
C GLY A 16 -14.72 -34.10 -25.28
N SER A 17 -13.41 -33.99 -25.48
CA SER A 17 -12.39 -34.86 -24.85
C SER A 17 -11.81 -34.31 -23.53
N ILE A 18 -12.18 -33.10 -23.11
CA ILE A 18 -11.56 -32.42 -21.96
C ILE A 18 -12.38 -32.64 -20.68
N LYS A 19 -11.76 -33.26 -19.66
CA LYS A 19 -12.38 -33.52 -18.35
C LYS A 19 -12.39 -32.31 -17.40
N LYS A 20 -11.35 -31.45 -17.46
CA LYS A 20 -11.20 -30.27 -16.58
C LYS A 20 -11.07 -29.01 -17.44
N LEU A 21 -12.08 -28.14 -17.40
CA LEU A 21 -12.15 -26.93 -18.22
C LEU A 21 -11.53 -25.70 -17.55
N LYS A 22 -11.45 -25.71 -16.21
CA LYS A 22 -10.91 -24.63 -15.39
C LYS A 22 -10.10 -25.20 -14.24
N TRP A 23 -8.90 -24.66 -14.00
CA TRP A 23 -8.11 -24.95 -12.81
C TRP A 23 -7.11 -23.84 -12.53
N ASP A 24 -6.59 -23.82 -11.31
CA ASP A 24 -5.58 -22.88 -10.86
C ASP A 24 -4.20 -23.55 -10.88
N ILE A 25 -3.18 -22.78 -11.21
CA ILE A 25 -1.78 -23.18 -11.14
C ILE A 25 -1.05 -22.19 -10.27
N ASP A 26 -0.39 -22.72 -9.26
CA ASP A 26 0.60 -21.99 -8.50
C ASP A 26 1.97 -22.10 -9.19
N PHE A 27 2.62 -20.97 -9.43
CA PHE A 27 3.98 -20.95 -9.97
C PHE A 27 5.04 -21.40 -8.95
N ALA A 28 4.74 -21.42 -7.65
CA ALA A 28 5.62 -21.99 -6.62
C ALA A 28 5.89 -23.49 -6.83
N ASP A 29 4.86 -24.24 -7.24
CA ASP A 29 4.95 -25.69 -7.49
C ASP A 29 5.68 -26.03 -8.79
N VAL A 30 5.90 -25.02 -9.64
CA VAL A 30 6.45 -25.21 -10.98
C VAL A 30 7.97 -25.02 -10.96
N LEU A 31 8.69 -26.14 -11.03
CA LEU A 31 10.16 -26.15 -11.14
C LEU A 31 10.69 -25.23 -12.24
N ILE A 32 11.51 -24.24 -11.86
CA ILE A 32 12.13 -23.29 -12.77
C ILE A 32 13.17 -23.99 -13.65
N LYS A 33 12.93 -24.02 -14.97
CA LYS A 33 13.91 -24.51 -15.96
C LYS A 33 14.83 -23.38 -16.43
N GLY A 34 16.02 -23.73 -16.93
CA GLY A 34 16.99 -22.78 -17.47
C GLY A 34 16.50 -22.00 -18.70
N ARG A 35 17.06 -20.80 -18.93
CA ARG A 35 16.66 -19.87 -20.01
C ARG A 35 16.75 -20.44 -21.44
N ALA A 36 17.61 -21.44 -21.66
CA ALA A 36 17.74 -22.12 -22.95
C ALA A 36 16.69 -23.23 -23.19
N SER A 37 15.83 -23.50 -22.20
CA SER A 37 14.79 -24.54 -22.30
C SER A 37 13.49 -24.00 -22.91
N LYS A 38 12.68 -24.88 -23.48
CA LYS A 38 11.32 -24.56 -23.97
C LYS A 38 10.32 -24.22 -22.84
N GLY A 39 10.72 -24.27 -21.57
CA GLY A 39 9.86 -24.00 -20.41
C GLY A 39 9.02 -25.21 -19.95
N ASN A 40 8.01 -24.92 -19.13
CA ASN A 40 7.04 -25.90 -18.64
C ASN A 40 5.75 -25.82 -19.47
N ILE A 41 5.34 -26.96 -20.03
CA ILE A 41 4.09 -27.06 -20.78
C ILE A 41 2.98 -27.37 -19.78
N VAL A 42 2.09 -26.41 -19.62
CA VAL A 42 0.99 -26.47 -18.67
C VAL A 42 -0.19 -27.29 -19.19
N THR A 43 -0.54 -27.15 -20.46
CA THR A 43 -1.64 -27.88 -21.09
C THR A 43 -1.38 -28.08 -22.57
N LYS A 44 -1.87 -29.18 -23.13
CA LYS A 44 -1.85 -29.47 -24.57
C LYS A 44 -3.11 -28.96 -25.28
N TYR A 45 -4.11 -28.52 -24.52
CA TYR A 45 -5.40 -28.08 -25.03
C TYR A 45 -5.45 -26.58 -25.31
N SER A 46 -6.34 -26.16 -26.20
CA SER A 46 -6.50 -24.75 -26.55
C SER A 46 -7.03 -23.92 -25.38
N VAL A 47 -6.26 -22.92 -24.97
CA VAL A 47 -6.62 -21.99 -23.90
C VAL A 47 -7.62 -20.95 -24.43
N LYS A 48 -8.67 -20.68 -23.65
CA LYS A 48 -9.66 -19.61 -23.89
C LYS A 48 -9.14 -18.29 -23.33
N ARG A 49 -8.77 -18.28 -22.04
CA ARG A 49 -8.19 -17.12 -21.35
C ARG A 49 -7.42 -17.57 -20.10
N ILE A 50 -6.48 -16.74 -19.65
CA ILE A 50 -5.74 -16.89 -18.40
C ILE A 50 -6.11 -15.69 -17.53
N GLU A 51 -6.42 -15.93 -16.26
CA GLU A 51 -6.78 -14.90 -15.29
C GLU A 51 -5.78 -14.96 -14.13
N LEU A 52 -5.21 -13.82 -13.75
CA LEU A 52 -4.38 -13.74 -12.55
C LEU A 52 -5.30 -13.81 -11.34
N LYS A 53 -5.14 -14.85 -10.52
CA LYS A 53 -5.97 -15.07 -9.32
C LYS A 53 -5.36 -14.34 -8.13
N GLU A 54 -4.08 -14.56 -7.88
CA GLU A 54 -3.33 -13.95 -6.79
C GLU A 54 -1.96 -13.50 -7.28
N LYS A 55 -1.58 -12.26 -6.94
CA LYS A 55 -0.19 -11.80 -7.12
C LYS A 55 0.66 -12.50 -6.08
N GLY A 56 1.68 -13.20 -6.54
CA GLY A 56 2.56 -13.96 -5.68
C GLY A 56 3.34 -13.09 -4.72
N VAL A 57 3.46 -13.56 -3.47
CA VAL A 57 4.38 -12.96 -2.49
C VAL A 57 5.80 -13.40 -2.86
N SER A 58 6.76 -12.47 -2.81
CA SER A 58 8.17 -12.78 -3.10
C SER A 58 8.68 -13.88 -2.17
N THR A 59 9.06 -15.04 -2.72
CA THR A 59 9.65 -16.18 -1.97
C THR A 59 11.08 -15.93 -1.49
N LEU A 60 11.67 -14.79 -1.85
CA LEU A 60 12.99 -14.39 -1.37
C LEU A 60 12.93 -13.95 0.09
N LYS A 61 13.80 -14.53 0.92
CA LYS A 61 13.95 -14.14 2.33
C LYS A 61 14.19 -12.62 2.43
N PRO A 62 13.48 -11.92 3.34
CA PRO A 62 13.70 -10.50 3.60
C PRO A 62 15.18 -10.20 3.87
N ARG A 63 15.67 -9.08 3.34
CA ARG A 63 17.03 -8.60 3.55
C ARG A 63 17.00 -7.26 4.25
N LYS A 64 17.85 -7.11 5.28
CA LYS A 64 18.08 -5.82 5.91
C LYS A 64 18.85 -4.91 4.95
N ILE A 65 18.41 -3.66 4.86
CA ILE A 65 19.06 -2.63 4.07
C ILE A 65 19.38 -1.45 4.98
N TRP A 66 20.60 -0.93 4.84
CA TRP A 66 21.08 0.25 5.57
C TRP A 66 21.43 1.38 4.60
N PHE A 67 21.33 2.61 5.09
CA PHE A 67 21.79 3.81 4.40
C PHE A 67 23.05 4.35 5.06
N ASP A 68 24.12 4.45 4.26
CA ASP A 68 25.36 5.10 4.67
C ASP A 68 25.32 6.57 4.24
N ASP A 69 25.29 7.47 5.22
CA ASP A 69 25.18 8.92 5.07
C ASP A 69 26.45 9.55 4.48
N VAL A 70 27.62 8.97 4.76
CA VAL A 70 28.93 9.46 4.30
C VAL A 70 29.08 9.28 2.78
N VAL A 71 28.72 8.10 2.25
CA VAL A 71 28.81 7.83 0.81
C VAL A 71 27.48 7.98 0.07
N ARG A 72 26.38 8.18 0.80
CA ARG A 72 25.00 8.32 0.30
C ARG A 72 24.57 7.16 -0.57
N ARG A 73 24.72 5.95 -0.04
CA ARG A 73 24.38 4.71 -0.73
C ARG A 73 23.74 3.71 0.21
N LEU A 74 22.95 2.84 -0.39
CA LEU A 74 22.43 1.65 0.30
C LEU A 74 23.54 0.60 0.43
N ASN A 75 23.49 -0.15 1.53
CA ASN A 75 24.34 -1.30 1.76
C ASN A 75 23.61 -2.39 2.54
N VAL A 76 24.19 -3.59 2.57
CA VAL A 76 23.72 -4.75 3.34
C VAL A 76 24.70 -5.15 4.44
N ASP A 77 25.73 -4.32 4.66
CA ASP A 77 26.87 -4.63 5.54
C ASP A 77 26.67 -4.10 6.97
N GLY A 78 25.51 -3.51 7.26
CA GLY A 78 25.24 -2.93 8.59
C GLY A 78 25.81 -1.54 8.83
N ARG A 79 26.16 -0.79 7.78
CA ARG A 79 26.76 0.55 7.90
C ARG A 79 25.71 1.65 7.82
N GLY A 80 25.73 2.55 8.79
CA GLY A 80 24.81 3.68 8.87
C GLY A 80 23.46 3.28 9.46
N GLU A 81 22.39 3.91 8.97
CA GLU A 81 21.04 3.77 9.52
C GLU A 81 20.30 2.57 8.92
N LEU A 82 19.63 1.78 9.74
CA LEU A 82 18.81 0.65 9.27
C LEU A 82 17.48 1.19 8.72
N LEU A 83 17.23 0.98 7.42
CA LEU A 83 15.97 1.38 6.77
C LEU A 83 14.85 0.35 6.98
N GLY A 84 15.23 -0.89 7.32
CA GLY A 84 14.30 -1.99 7.57
C GLY A 84 14.63 -3.26 6.81
N GLU A 85 13.71 -4.21 6.85
CA GLU A 85 13.77 -5.47 6.11
C GLU A 85 12.93 -5.39 4.83
N PHE A 86 13.54 -5.75 3.70
CA PHE A 86 12.95 -5.63 2.37
C PHE A 86 12.78 -6.99 1.72
N ARG A 87 11.56 -7.27 1.27
CA ARG A 87 11.19 -8.31 0.30
C ARG A 87 11.39 -7.78 -1.12
N GLY A 88 11.17 -8.62 -2.13
CA GLY A 88 11.46 -8.26 -3.54
C GLY A 88 10.60 -7.13 -4.10
N ASP A 89 9.43 -6.91 -3.51
CA ASP A 89 8.39 -5.95 -3.88
C ASP A 89 8.33 -4.72 -2.98
N ASP A 90 9.02 -4.74 -1.85
CA ASP A 90 9.10 -3.61 -0.93
C ASP A 90 9.80 -2.41 -1.56
N LEU A 91 9.21 -1.22 -1.40
CA LEU A 91 9.75 0.03 -1.94
C LEU A 91 10.38 0.88 -0.85
N LEU A 92 11.34 1.71 -1.25
CA LEU A 92 11.78 2.86 -0.47
C LEU A 92 10.93 4.07 -0.80
N MET A 93 10.73 4.92 0.20
CA MET A 93 10.18 6.26 0.05
C MET A 93 11.27 7.29 0.32
N VAL A 94 11.36 8.28 -0.57
CA VAL A 94 12.22 9.45 -0.44
C VAL A 94 11.38 10.71 -0.52
N VAL A 95 11.62 11.65 0.39
CA VAL A 95 11.10 13.02 0.30
C VAL A 95 12.26 14.00 0.25
N ASN A 96 12.16 15.00 -0.64
CA ASN A 96 13.16 16.06 -0.75
C ASN A 96 12.61 17.44 -0.34
N GLN A 97 13.51 18.39 -0.14
CA GLN A 97 13.21 19.77 0.25
C GLN A 97 12.35 20.52 -0.79
N LYS A 98 12.30 20.03 -2.03
CA LYS A 98 11.45 20.59 -3.11
C LYS A 98 9.99 20.18 -2.99
N GLY A 99 9.63 19.37 -1.98
CA GLY A 99 8.26 18.90 -1.79
C GLY A 99 7.85 17.82 -2.78
N VAL A 100 8.81 16.99 -3.21
CA VAL A 100 8.57 15.82 -4.06
C VAL A 100 8.72 14.56 -3.21
N ALA A 101 7.72 13.68 -3.30
CA ALA A 101 7.75 12.35 -2.72
C ALA A 101 7.95 11.32 -3.83
N LYS A 102 8.87 10.39 -3.63
CA LYS A 102 9.22 9.36 -4.61
C LYS A 102 9.25 7.99 -3.96
N THR A 103 8.63 7.02 -4.60
CA THR A 103 8.75 5.61 -4.21
C THR A 103 9.47 4.82 -5.30
N PHE A 104 10.36 3.90 -4.93
CA PHE A 104 11.10 3.07 -5.89
C PHE A 104 11.73 1.82 -5.24
N LEU A 105 12.05 0.82 -6.06
CA LEU A 105 12.72 -0.40 -5.60
C LEU A 105 14.16 -0.11 -5.11
N PRO A 106 14.55 -0.59 -3.92
CA PRO A 106 15.88 -0.37 -3.37
C PRO A 106 16.96 -1.01 -4.26
N THR A 107 17.90 -0.21 -4.74
CA THR A 107 19.04 -0.69 -5.54
C THR A 107 20.34 -0.21 -4.92
N MET A 108 21.33 -1.09 -4.75
CA MET A 108 22.62 -0.76 -4.10
C MET A 108 23.46 0.26 -4.89
N THR A 109 23.14 0.45 -6.17
CA THR A 109 23.76 1.46 -7.04
C THR A 109 23.05 2.81 -6.98
N SER A 110 21.90 2.91 -6.29
CA SER A 110 21.16 4.16 -6.13
C SER A 110 22.02 5.19 -5.40
N ARG A 111 22.02 6.41 -5.93
CA ARG A 111 22.59 7.58 -5.27
C ARG A 111 21.46 8.48 -4.80
N PHE A 112 21.65 9.10 -3.65
CA PHE A 112 20.68 9.99 -3.04
C PHE A 112 21.21 11.42 -3.05
N ASP A 113 20.30 12.35 -3.31
CA ASP A 113 20.60 13.77 -3.43
C ASP A 113 20.83 14.42 -2.05
N ASP A 114 21.57 15.54 -2.05
CA ASP A 114 21.82 16.39 -0.87
C ASP A 114 20.54 16.95 -0.24
N ASP A 115 19.50 17.17 -1.05
CA ASP A 115 18.25 17.79 -0.64
C ASP A 115 17.21 16.78 -0.12
N MET A 116 17.60 15.52 0.07
CA MET A 116 16.79 14.50 0.71
C MET A 116 16.63 14.78 2.20
N ILE A 117 15.40 14.73 2.68
CA ILE A 117 15.05 14.97 4.09
C ILE A 117 14.39 13.77 4.76
N VAL A 118 13.84 12.84 3.99
CA VAL A 118 13.29 11.57 4.50
C VAL A 118 13.75 10.44 3.61
N LEU A 119 14.19 9.35 4.24
CA LEU A 119 14.49 8.07 3.61
C LEU A 119 14.03 6.94 4.54
N GLU A 120 12.99 6.22 4.15
CA GLU A 120 12.47 5.09 4.93
C GLU A 120 11.87 4.01 4.03
N LYS A 121 11.61 2.83 4.59
CA LYS A 121 10.78 1.82 3.92
C LYS A 121 9.37 2.38 3.73
N TRP A 122 8.84 2.28 2.52
CA TRP A 122 7.51 2.79 2.21
C TRP A 122 6.42 1.89 2.82
N ASN A 123 5.54 2.49 3.62
CA ASN A 123 4.30 1.87 4.07
C ASN A 123 3.10 2.54 3.36
N PRO A 124 2.34 1.82 2.50
CA PRO A 124 1.21 2.38 1.77
C PRO A 124 0.07 2.91 2.65
N ASN A 125 -0.05 2.41 3.88
CA ASN A 125 -1.10 2.76 4.83
C ASN A 125 -0.70 3.90 5.77
N LYS A 126 0.59 4.29 5.79
CA LYS A 126 1.12 5.32 6.68
C LYS A 126 0.99 6.70 6.03
N PRO A 127 0.20 7.63 6.60
CA PRO A 127 0.05 8.97 6.04
C PRO A 127 1.29 9.83 6.26
N LEU A 128 1.65 10.61 5.26
CA LEU A 128 2.62 11.70 5.40
C LEU A 128 1.91 12.98 5.77
N SER A 129 2.53 13.73 6.68
CA SER A 129 2.11 15.07 7.07
C SER A 129 3.14 16.08 6.60
N ALA A 130 2.71 17.10 5.86
CA ALA A 130 3.57 18.15 5.34
C ALA A 130 3.01 19.53 5.67
N ILE A 131 3.88 20.42 6.13
CA ILE A 131 3.62 21.84 6.29
C ILE A 131 4.46 22.58 5.25
N TYR A 132 3.83 23.43 4.47
CA TYR A 132 4.51 24.16 3.41
C TYR A 132 3.96 25.58 3.29
N TRP A 133 4.80 26.49 2.83
CA TRP A 133 4.39 27.83 2.46
C TRP A 133 3.83 27.83 1.05
N ASP A 134 2.59 28.29 0.87
CA ASP A 134 2.03 28.52 -0.45
C ASP A 134 2.36 29.92 -0.94
N GLY A 135 3.19 30.01 -1.97
CA GLY A 135 3.67 31.30 -2.49
C GLY A 135 2.63 32.11 -3.25
N ALA A 136 1.51 31.53 -3.68
CA ALA A 136 0.43 32.25 -4.36
C ALA A 136 -0.55 32.88 -3.36
N LYS A 137 -0.81 32.18 -2.24
CA LYS A 137 -1.69 32.64 -1.17
C LYS A 137 -0.97 33.34 -0.02
N GLU A 138 0.35 33.23 0.02
CA GLU A 138 1.24 33.79 1.05
C GLU A 138 0.86 33.35 2.46
N ARG A 139 0.63 32.05 2.65
CA ARG A 139 0.24 31.44 3.94
C ARG A 139 0.76 30.01 4.06
N PHE A 140 0.91 29.55 5.30
CA PHE A 140 1.19 28.16 5.60
C PHE A 140 -0.05 27.27 5.46
N TYR A 141 0.13 26.17 4.75
CA TYR A 141 -0.83 25.08 4.64
C TYR A 141 -0.26 23.82 5.27
N VAL A 142 -1.15 23.01 5.83
CA VAL A 142 -0.85 21.66 6.28
C VAL A 142 -1.65 20.66 5.46
N LYS A 143 -0.98 19.59 5.04
CA LYS A 143 -1.53 18.51 4.24
C LYS A 143 -1.18 17.17 4.88
N ARG A 144 -2.18 16.31 5.03
CA ARG A 144 -2.00 14.90 5.39
C ARG A 144 -2.45 14.04 4.22
N PHE A 145 -1.62 13.15 3.70
CA PHE A 145 -1.90 12.39 2.47
C PHE A 145 -1.21 11.02 2.47
N LEU A 146 -1.72 10.10 1.64
CA LEU A 146 -1.06 8.83 1.34
C LEU A 146 -0.42 8.90 -0.04
N ILE A 147 0.65 8.14 -0.25
CA ILE A 147 1.19 7.91 -1.59
C ILE A 147 0.35 6.79 -2.20
N GLU A 148 -0.50 7.13 -3.17
CA GLU A 148 -1.48 6.20 -3.73
C GLU A 148 -0.84 5.15 -4.67
N GLN A 149 0.27 5.50 -5.31
CA GLN A 149 0.91 4.67 -6.34
C GLN A 149 2.40 4.49 -6.03
N GLY A 150 2.84 3.24 -5.99
CA GLY A 150 4.25 2.89 -5.91
C GLY A 150 4.99 3.17 -7.21
N ASN A 151 6.33 3.25 -7.15
CA ASN A 151 7.23 3.47 -8.29
C ASN A 151 6.94 4.77 -9.05
N ARG A 152 6.50 5.80 -8.32
CA ARG A 152 6.11 7.10 -8.87
C ARG A 152 6.76 8.23 -8.08
N GLU A 153 6.90 9.37 -8.76
CA GLU A 153 7.38 10.61 -8.20
C GLU A 153 6.28 11.66 -8.33
N ASP A 154 5.90 12.29 -7.22
CA ASP A 154 4.81 13.27 -7.19
C ASP A 154 5.20 14.49 -6.35
N LEU A 155 5.10 15.67 -6.96
CA LEU A 155 5.12 16.94 -6.25
C LEU A 155 3.85 17.07 -5.40
N PHE A 156 4.01 17.29 -4.10
CA PHE A 156 2.92 17.43 -3.14
C PHE A 156 2.82 18.84 -2.53
N ILE A 157 3.62 19.81 -2.95
CA ILE A 157 3.39 21.23 -2.61
C ILE A 157 2.90 21.99 -3.85
N SER A 158 2.59 23.28 -3.72
CA SER A 158 2.19 24.07 -4.89
C SER A 158 3.38 24.39 -5.80
N GLU A 159 3.14 24.42 -7.11
CA GLU A 159 4.15 24.66 -8.16
C GLU A 159 4.63 26.12 -8.25
N HIS A 160 4.18 26.98 -7.33
CA HIS A 160 4.53 28.39 -7.37
C HIS A 160 6.00 28.59 -6.97
N ALA A 161 6.72 29.48 -7.67
CA ALA A 161 8.17 29.67 -7.49
C ALA A 161 8.59 30.13 -6.08
N LYS A 162 7.67 30.73 -5.32
CA LYS A 162 7.87 31.12 -3.91
C LYS A 162 7.38 30.09 -2.90
N SER A 163 6.81 28.97 -3.35
CA SER A 163 6.40 27.89 -2.47
C SER A 163 7.60 27.07 -2.04
N TYR A 164 7.61 26.66 -0.78
CA TYR A 164 8.67 25.83 -0.25
C TYR A 164 8.12 24.94 0.87
N LEU A 165 8.74 23.77 1.03
CA LEU A 165 8.43 22.85 2.12
C LEU A 165 9.06 23.38 3.41
N GLU A 166 8.26 23.51 4.46
CA GLU A 166 8.76 23.92 5.78
C GLU A 166 9.12 22.67 6.61
N LEU A 167 8.21 21.71 6.64
CA LEU A 167 8.34 20.51 7.48
C LEU A 167 7.62 19.33 6.84
N VAL A 168 8.18 18.15 7.01
CA VAL A 168 7.52 16.87 6.74
C VAL A 168 7.69 15.95 7.95
N SER A 169 6.66 15.16 8.26
CA SER A 169 6.70 14.10 9.25
C SER A 169 6.06 12.85 8.65
N THR A 170 6.69 11.71 8.94
CA THR A 170 6.18 10.37 8.62
C THR A 170 5.53 9.71 9.83
N ASP A 171 5.33 10.44 10.93
CA ASP A 171 4.68 9.92 12.14
C ASP A 171 3.18 9.71 11.90
N TRP A 172 2.62 8.67 12.52
CA TRP A 172 1.19 8.37 12.45
C TRP A 172 0.34 9.52 13.00
N ARG A 173 0.79 10.09 14.12
CA ARG A 173 0.09 11.14 14.89
C ARG A 173 1.03 12.30 15.24
N PRO A 174 1.42 13.13 14.26
CA PRO A 174 2.40 14.18 14.49
C PRO A 174 1.79 15.34 15.27
N ILE A 175 2.57 15.90 16.19
CA ILE A 175 2.29 17.16 16.86
C ILE A 175 3.30 18.20 16.37
N VAL A 176 2.82 19.40 16.07
CA VAL A 176 3.69 20.55 15.78
C VAL A 176 3.42 21.68 16.75
N GLU A 177 4.44 22.48 17.02
CA GLU A 177 4.35 23.70 17.81
C GLU A 177 4.56 24.92 16.91
N LEU A 178 3.65 25.89 17.00
CA LEU A 178 3.73 27.17 16.31
C LEU A 178 4.20 28.24 17.30
N GLU A 179 5.36 28.82 17.01
CA GLU A 179 5.85 30.01 17.72
C GLU A 179 5.41 31.28 17.01
N PHE A 180 4.93 32.26 17.77
CA PHE A 180 4.52 33.55 17.23
C PHE A 180 5.56 34.65 17.51
N PRO A 181 5.74 35.62 16.61
CA PRO A 181 6.65 36.74 16.85
C PRO A 181 6.10 37.62 17.98
N LYS A 182 6.99 38.03 18.91
CA LYS A 182 6.64 38.96 19.98
C LYS A 182 6.28 40.34 19.38
N PRO A 183 5.06 40.86 19.60
CA PRO A 183 4.71 42.21 19.13
C PRO A 183 5.51 43.27 19.90
N ARG A 184 5.88 44.36 19.24
CA ARG A 184 6.52 45.50 19.91
C ARG A 184 5.61 46.06 21.00
N GLY A 185 6.11 46.11 22.24
CA GLY A 185 5.38 46.69 23.38
C GLY A 185 4.25 45.83 23.94
N LYS A 186 4.12 44.56 23.53
CA LYS A 186 3.18 43.58 24.12
C LYS A 186 3.91 42.32 24.56
N ASP A 187 3.23 41.53 25.37
CA ASP A 187 3.73 40.21 25.77
C ASP A 187 3.77 39.24 24.59
N ALA A 188 4.68 38.27 24.69
CA ALA A 188 4.76 37.20 23.72
C ALA A 188 3.48 36.37 23.79
N LYS A 189 2.90 36.05 22.63
CA LYS A 189 1.76 35.13 22.57
C LYS A 189 2.26 33.72 22.95
N PRO A 190 1.49 32.93 23.73
CA PRO A 190 1.85 31.55 23.98
C PRO A 190 1.94 30.76 22.67
N ASN A 191 2.86 29.80 22.64
CA ASN A 191 2.98 28.86 21.53
C ASN A 191 1.69 28.04 21.38
N LEU A 192 1.38 27.66 20.15
CA LEU A 192 0.21 26.84 19.85
C LEU A 192 0.66 25.44 19.44
N SER A 193 0.28 24.43 20.22
CA SER A 193 0.44 23.03 19.83
C SER A 193 -0.73 22.59 18.95
N VAL A 194 -0.43 21.93 17.83
CA VAL A 194 -1.41 21.44 16.86
C VAL A 194 -1.19 19.94 16.64
N ASP A 195 -2.19 19.14 16.99
CA ASP A 195 -2.29 17.74 16.60
C ASP A 195 -2.73 17.67 15.12
N ILE A 196 -1.84 17.23 14.25
CA ILE A 196 -2.08 17.24 12.80
C ILE A 196 -3.16 16.23 12.39
N GLU A 197 -3.23 15.08 13.05
CA GLU A 197 -4.23 14.06 12.74
C GLU A 197 -5.64 14.60 12.98
N ASN A 198 -5.85 15.25 14.12
CA ASN A 198 -7.14 15.85 14.47
C ASN A 198 -7.40 17.15 13.68
N PHE A 199 -6.36 17.84 13.23
CA PHE A 199 -6.50 19.08 12.46
C PHE A 199 -6.95 18.85 11.00
N ILE A 200 -6.50 17.77 10.37
CA ILE A 200 -6.80 17.49 8.96
C ILE A 200 -6.91 15.99 8.66
N ALA A 201 -8.05 15.62 8.05
CA ALA A 201 -8.26 14.29 7.49
C ALA A 201 -7.35 14.03 6.28
N ILE A 202 -7.06 12.76 5.99
CA ILE A 202 -6.27 12.36 4.81
C ILE A 202 -6.90 12.93 3.54
N LYS A 203 -6.11 13.66 2.77
CA LYS A 203 -6.45 14.22 1.45
C LYS A 203 -5.63 13.52 0.37
N GLY A 204 -6.01 13.74 -0.89
CA GLY A 204 -5.17 13.34 -2.02
C GLY A 204 -3.86 14.14 -2.08
N ILE A 205 -2.81 13.53 -2.62
CA ILE A 205 -1.47 14.12 -2.70
C ILE A 205 -1.42 15.50 -3.39
N LYS A 206 -2.30 15.72 -4.38
CA LYS A 206 -2.43 17.00 -5.13
C LYS A 206 -3.37 18.02 -4.47
N ALA A 207 -4.10 17.68 -3.41
CA ALA A 207 -5.00 18.61 -2.73
C ALA A 207 -4.21 19.73 -2.03
N LEU A 208 -4.76 20.92 -1.84
CA LEU A 208 -4.03 22.01 -1.17
C LEU A 208 -3.80 21.74 0.33
N GLY A 209 -4.72 21.06 1.00
CA GLY A 209 -4.73 20.93 2.46
C GLY A 209 -5.50 22.06 3.15
N ASN A 210 -5.30 22.20 4.45
CA ASN A 210 -5.96 23.21 5.29
C ASN A 210 -5.00 24.35 5.61
N GLN A 211 -5.50 25.58 5.74
CA GLN A 211 -4.70 26.69 6.21
C GLN A 211 -4.30 26.44 7.66
N LEU A 212 -2.99 26.44 7.96
CA LEU A 212 -2.48 26.10 9.29
C LEU A 212 -2.83 27.18 10.33
N THR A 213 -2.67 28.45 9.96
CA THR A 213 -3.05 29.59 10.80
C THR A 213 -3.24 30.85 9.95
N SER A 214 -4.02 31.81 10.43
CA SER A 214 -4.15 33.15 9.85
C SER A 214 -3.11 34.14 10.38
N GLU A 215 -2.40 33.78 11.43
CA GLU A 215 -1.42 34.64 12.08
C GLU A 215 -0.03 34.46 11.51
N LYS A 216 0.83 35.47 11.70
CA LYS A 216 2.23 35.38 11.29
C LYS A 216 2.97 34.41 12.22
N VAL A 217 3.56 33.37 11.66
CA VAL A 217 4.38 32.40 12.38
C VAL A 217 5.84 32.81 12.34
N LYS A 218 6.55 32.58 13.45
CA LYS A 218 7.99 32.78 13.57
C LYS A 218 8.73 31.48 13.25
N ASN A 219 8.39 30.40 13.95
CA ASN A 219 8.97 29.07 13.80
C ASN A 219 7.87 28.00 13.85
N ILE A 220 8.11 26.88 13.18
CA ILE A 220 7.28 25.67 13.25
C ILE A 220 8.19 24.53 13.69
N ASN A 221 7.96 24.01 14.89
CA ASN A 221 8.79 22.95 15.47
C ASN A 221 8.02 21.61 15.43
N LEU A 222 8.68 20.53 15.02
CA LEU A 222 8.16 19.18 15.22
C LEU A 222 8.31 18.80 16.69
N MET A 223 7.23 18.35 17.31
CA MET A 223 7.21 17.85 18.69
C MET A 223 7.16 16.32 18.68
N ASP A 224 7.34 15.70 19.85
CA ASP A 224 7.15 14.26 19.99
C ASP A 224 5.73 13.87 19.54
N PRO A 225 5.59 12.86 18.67
CA PRO A 225 4.29 12.42 18.18
C PRO A 225 3.47 11.75 19.28
N LEU A 226 2.15 11.71 19.09
CA LEU A 226 1.29 10.94 19.99
C LEU A 226 1.51 9.43 19.76
N PRO A 227 1.38 8.61 20.82
CA PRO A 227 1.47 7.17 20.68
C PRO A 227 0.48 6.63 19.66
N TYR A 228 0.95 5.68 18.85
CA TYR A 228 0.17 4.91 17.89
C TYR A 228 0.67 3.47 17.91
N GLU A 229 -0.24 2.53 18.11
CA GLU A 229 0.05 1.10 18.00
C GLU A 229 -0.37 0.64 16.60
N GLU A 230 0.61 0.24 15.80
CA GLU A 230 0.33 -0.39 14.51
C GLU A 230 -0.38 -1.73 14.76
N PRO A 231 -1.54 -1.98 14.12
CA PRO A 231 -2.15 -3.31 14.15
C PRO A 231 -1.15 -4.32 13.60
N GLU A 232 -0.93 -5.43 14.31
CA GLU A 232 -0.06 -6.50 13.81
C GLU A 232 -0.60 -6.99 12.46
N GLU A 233 0.16 -6.76 11.38
CA GLU A 233 -0.09 -7.43 10.11
C GLU A 233 0.12 -8.92 10.35
N GLN A 234 -0.97 -9.70 10.24
CA GLN A 234 -0.87 -11.16 10.21
C GLN A 234 -0.02 -11.52 8.98
N GLU A 235 1.24 -11.86 9.20
CA GLU A 235 2.09 -12.39 8.14
C GLU A 235 1.39 -13.63 7.58
N ALA A 236 0.95 -13.57 6.32
CA ALA A 236 0.28 -14.68 5.63
C ALA A 236 1.25 -15.84 5.29
N SER A 237 2.24 -16.11 6.15
CA SER A 237 3.28 -17.11 5.93
C SER A 237 3.05 -18.45 6.63
N ASP A 238 2.03 -18.61 7.48
CA ASP A 238 1.79 -19.88 8.19
C ASP A 238 0.32 -20.37 8.09
N ILE A 239 -0.29 -20.31 6.92
CA ILE A 239 -1.40 -21.24 6.62
C ILE A 239 -0.74 -22.48 6.01
N GLU A 240 -0.25 -23.37 6.86
CA GLU A 240 -0.09 -24.77 6.47
C GLU A 240 -1.48 -25.26 6.04
N VAL A 241 -1.67 -25.43 4.74
CA VAL A 241 -2.81 -26.15 4.19
C VAL A 241 -2.67 -27.59 4.71
N VAL A 242 -3.35 -27.87 5.83
CA VAL A 242 -3.56 -29.25 6.27
C VAL A 242 -4.32 -29.93 5.14
N ASP A 243 -3.66 -30.89 4.48
CA ASP A 243 -4.22 -31.72 3.41
C ASP A 243 -5.67 -32.10 3.73
N GLU A 244 -6.59 -31.81 2.80
CA GLU A 244 -7.94 -32.38 2.86
C GLU A 244 -7.80 -33.92 2.81
N GLU A 245 -8.10 -34.59 3.93
CA GLU A 245 -8.32 -36.03 3.93
C GLU A 245 -9.52 -36.35 3.02
N ASP A 246 -9.20 -37.00 1.91
CA ASP A 246 -10.10 -37.46 0.87
C ASP A 246 -11.04 -38.55 1.41
N LEU A 247 -12.22 -38.16 1.91
CA LEU A 247 -13.29 -39.11 2.28
C LEU A 247 -14.01 -39.65 1.03
N SER A 248 -13.34 -40.55 0.31
CA SER A 248 -14.00 -41.42 -0.66
C SER A 248 -14.60 -42.63 0.06
N SER A 249 -15.92 -42.67 0.19
CA SER A 249 -16.78 -43.82 -0.12
C SER A 249 -18.16 -43.69 0.52
N GLN A 250 -19.17 -43.42 -0.32
CA GLN A 250 -20.49 -44.03 -0.13
C GLN A 250 -21.28 -43.97 -1.43
N THR A 251 -21.41 -45.12 -2.10
CA THR A 251 -22.53 -45.36 -2.99
C THR A 251 -22.85 -46.86 -2.98
N ALA A 252 -24.03 -47.22 -2.47
CA ALA A 252 -24.84 -48.31 -3.01
C ALA A 252 -26.26 -48.34 -2.40
N ASN A 253 -27.21 -47.90 -3.24
CA ASN A 253 -28.52 -48.48 -3.53
C ASN A 253 -29.71 -48.44 -2.54
N ALA A 254 -30.80 -47.91 -3.13
CA ALA A 254 -32.20 -47.79 -2.73
C ALA A 254 -32.95 -49.17 -2.69
N PRO A 255 -34.32 -49.29 -2.64
CA PRO A 255 -35.40 -48.29 -2.59
C PRO A 255 -36.63 -48.65 -1.68
N SER A 256 -37.59 -47.74 -1.48
CA SER A 256 -39.04 -48.00 -1.75
C SER A 256 -39.96 -46.81 -1.45
N LYS A 257 -41.00 -46.73 -2.29
CA LYS A 257 -42.11 -45.77 -2.39
C LYS A 257 -42.91 -45.56 -1.10
N LYS A 258 -43.49 -44.37 -0.96
CA LYS A 258 -44.96 -44.19 -0.94
C LYS A 258 -45.39 -42.75 -1.27
N THR A 259 -46.50 -42.70 -1.98
CA THR A 259 -47.21 -41.59 -2.61
C THR A 259 -48.31 -41.08 -1.66
N GLU A 260 -48.61 -39.78 -1.68
CA GLU A 260 -49.95 -39.13 -1.65
C GLU A 260 -49.76 -37.62 -1.42
N ASN A 261 -49.92 -36.76 -2.44
CA ASN A 261 -51.16 -36.06 -2.86
C ASN A 261 -51.88 -35.31 -1.73
N VAL A 262 -51.82 -33.96 -1.74
CA VAL A 262 -53.00 -33.07 -1.68
C VAL A 262 -52.72 -31.80 -2.49
N LYS A 263 -53.74 -31.42 -3.24
CA LYS A 263 -53.89 -30.32 -4.20
C LYS A 263 -54.31 -28.99 -3.56
N ASP A 264 -54.02 -27.93 -4.32
CA ASP A 264 -54.79 -26.70 -4.57
C ASP A 264 -55.24 -25.84 -3.37
N THR A 265 -54.76 -24.59 -3.35
CA THR A 265 -55.67 -23.46 -3.60
C THR A 265 -54.91 -22.20 -4.03
N GLU A 266 -55.37 -21.67 -5.16
CA GLU A 266 -55.10 -20.33 -5.68
C GLU A 266 -55.60 -19.26 -4.69
N ASN A 267 -54.91 -18.12 -4.64
CA ASN A 267 -55.57 -16.82 -4.64
C ASN A 267 -54.57 -15.75 -5.13
N ASP A 268 -54.97 -15.14 -6.24
CA ASP A 268 -54.47 -13.89 -6.76
C ASP A 268 -54.57 -12.79 -5.70
N ASP A 269 -53.57 -11.91 -5.62
CA ASP A 269 -53.86 -10.48 -5.76
C ASP A 269 -52.62 -9.66 -6.15
N GLU A 270 -52.87 -8.70 -7.01
CA GLU A 270 -51.92 -7.80 -7.66
C GLU A 270 -51.30 -6.81 -6.66
N GLY A 271 -50.00 -6.54 -6.80
CA GLY A 271 -49.29 -5.65 -5.88
C GLY A 271 -47.97 -5.12 -6.44
N GLN A 272 -48.05 -4.51 -7.63
CA GLN A 272 -47.23 -3.41 -8.14
C GLN A 272 -45.79 -3.21 -7.60
N ILE A 273 -44.84 -3.44 -8.51
CA ILE A 273 -43.47 -2.92 -8.49
C ILE A 273 -43.44 -1.38 -8.59
N THR A 274 -42.64 -0.71 -7.75
CA THR A 274 -41.86 0.48 -8.14
C THR A 274 -40.70 0.72 -7.17
N LEU A 275 -39.54 0.97 -7.77
CA LEU A 275 -38.23 1.34 -7.22
C LEU A 275 -38.28 2.36 -6.07
N PHE A 276 -37.48 2.11 -5.03
CA PHE A 276 -36.35 2.97 -4.60
C PHE A 276 -35.27 2.09 -3.96
#